data_AF-A0AAD7D7Z2-F1
#
_entry.id   AF-A0AAD7D7Z2-F1
#
_cell.length_a   1.000
_cell.length_b   1.000
_cell.length_c   1.000
_cell.angle_alpha   90.00
_cell.angle_beta   90.00
_cell.angle_gamma   90.00
#
_symmetry.space_group_name_H-M   'P 1'
#
loop_
_entity.id
_entity.type
_entity.pdbx_description
1 polymer ?
#
loop_
_entity_poly.entity_id
_entity_poly.type
_entity_poly.pdbx_seq_one_letter_code
_entity_poly.pdbx_strand_id
1 'polypeptide(L)'
;MDYGPAARAAPTSRMPPTMMSSYLDSLTHSHLKDEARNRFDLNYSIVKRHQGREFFKAGDFRGAGLCYELATKATDHVPIYFSNLAAAYHKLGSAHCLHQCA
;
A
#
# COMPACT_ATOMS: atom_id res chain seq x y z
N MET A 1 -6.76 3.37 22.95
CA MET A 1 -6.73 4.84 22.94
C MET A 1 -5.52 5.20 23.79
N ASP A 2 -4.36 5.58 23.29
CA ASP A 2 -4.11 6.65 22.34
C ASP A 2 -2.64 6.55 21.91
N TYR A 3 -2.36 6.32 20.64
CA TYR A 3 -1.02 6.61 20.10
C TYR A 3 -1.12 7.97 19.40
N GLY A 4 -1.05 9.04 20.19
CA GLY A 4 -0.79 10.37 19.64
C GLY A 4 0.66 10.41 19.15
N PRO A 5 0.95 10.86 17.93
CA PRO A 5 2.33 10.92 17.47
C PRO A 5 3.05 11.94 18.34
N ALA A 6 4.19 11.53 18.90
CA ALA A 6 5.10 12.39 19.63
C ALA A 6 5.47 13.59 18.73
N ALA A 7 4.77 14.70 18.93
CA ALA A 7 5.08 15.97 18.33
C ALA A 7 6.49 16.34 18.80
N ARG A 8 7.49 16.16 17.93
CA ARG A 8 8.81 16.76 18.07
C ARG A 8 8.58 18.21 18.49
N ALA A 9 9.01 18.55 19.69
CA ALA A 9 8.84 19.88 20.26
C ALA A 9 9.34 20.92 19.25
N ALA A 10 8.41 21.66 18.65
CA ALA A 10 8.74 22.76 17.77
C ALA A 10 9.47 23.84 18.59
N PRO A 11 10.60 24.39 18.14
CA PRO A 11 11.28 25.48 18.84
C PRO A 11 10.49 26.79 18.66
N THR A 12 9.34 26.91 19.30
CA THR A 12 8.39 28.02 19.05
C THR A 12 8.73 29.31 19.76
N SER A 13 9.82 29.39 20.55
CA SER A 13 10.02 30.54 21.42
C SER A 13 10.85 31.70 20.85
N ARG A 14 11.51 31.60 19.68
CA ARG A 14 12.39 32.71 19.22
C ARG A 14 12.76 32.71 17.72
N MET A 15 11.87 32.30 16.81
CA MET A 15 12.16 32.37 15.37
C MET A 15 11.68 33.70 14.77
N PRO A 16 12.52 34.41 13.98
CA PRO A 16 12.07 35.58 13.24
C PRO A 16 10.97 35.19 12.22
N PRO A 17 10.03 36.09 11.91
CA PRO A 17 8.85 35.78 11.07
C PRO A 17 9.20 35.25 9.68
N THR A 18 10.37 35.60 9.13
CA THR A 18 10.90 35.05 7.87
C THR A 18 11.24 33.56 7.94
N MET A 19 11.75 33.08 9.08
CA MET A 19 12.05 31.66 9.30
C MET A 19 10.78 30.82 9.51
N MET A 20 9.72 31.42 10.05
CA MET A 20 8.41 30.76 10.19
C MET A 20 7.76 30.49 8.83
N SER A 21 7.84 31.43 7.88
CA SER A 21 7.31 31.22 6.51
C SER A 21 7.99 30.05 5.82
N SER A 22 9.34 30.02 5.81
CA SER A 22 10.09 28.91 5.20
C SER A 22 9.85 27.56 5.88
N TYR A 23 9.59 27.57 7.19
CA TYR A 23 9.28 26.36 7.95
C TYR A 23 7.87 25.84 7.62
N LEU A 24 6.88 26.73 7.54
CA LEU A 24 5.52 26.38 7.10
C LEU A 24 5.52 25.87 5.66
N ASP A 25 6.27 26.50 4.75
CA ASP A 25 6.43 26.03 3.37
C ASP A 25 7.11 24.65 3.31
N SER A 26 8.11 24.41 4.15
CA SER A 26 8.76 23.08 4.22
C SER A 26 7.80 22.00 4.73
N LEU A 27 6.95 22.33 5.71
CA LEU A 27 5.93 21.43 6.23
C LEU A 27 4.84 21.14 5.19
N THR A 28 4.34 22.15 4.48
CA THR A 28 3.34 21.97 3.43
C THR A 28 3.90 21.16 2.27
N HIS A 29 5.13 21.45 1.82
CA HIS A 29 5.81 20.65 0.80
C HIS A 29 6.00 19.18 1.22
N SER A 30 6.34 18.92 2.49
CA SER A 30 6.43 17.55 3.00
C SER A 30 5.08 16.84 2.94
N HIS A 31 4.02 17.49 3.45
CA HIS A 31 2.68 16.90 3.48
C HIS A 31 2.14 16.62 2.08
N LEU A 32 2.32 17.56 1.14
CA LEU A 32 1.92 17.41 -0.26
C LEU A 32 2.66 16.25 -0.94
N LYS A 33 3.94 16.03 -0.59
CA LYS A 33 4.74 14.93 -1.11
C LYS A 33 4.27 13.58 -0.57
N ASP A 34 3.92 13.52 0.70
CA ASP A 34 3.37 12.31 1.34
C ASP A 34 1.97 11.98 0.77
N GLU A 35 1.11 12.99 0.57
CA GLU A 35 -0.19 12.82 -0.08
C GLU A 35 -0.06 12.37 -1.54
N ALA A 36 0.84 12.97 -2.32
CA ALA A 36 1.08 12.59 -3.70
C ALA A 36 1.59 11.14 -3.81
N ARG A 37 2.49 10.74 -2.89
CA ARG A 37 3.00 9.38 -2.80
C ARG A 37 1.88 8.39 -2.45
N ASN A 38 1.07 8.71 -1.45
CA ASN A 38 -0.09 7.91 -1.06
C ASN A 38 -1.10 7.74 -2.21
N ARG A 39 -1.36 8.80 -3.00
CA ARG A 39 -2.22 8.70 -4.19
C ARG A 39 -1.62 7.83 -5.28
N PHE A 40 -0.31 7.91 -5.50
CA PHE A 40 0.39 7.06 -6.46
C PHE A 40 0.33 5.59 -6.05
N ASP A 41 0.59 5.30 -4.77
CA ASP A 41 0.56 3.95 -4.20
C ASP A 41 -0.86 3.35 -4.25
N LEU A 42 -1.89 4.15 -3.99
CA LEU A 42 -3.30 3.75 -4.13
C LEU A 42 -3.65 3.41 -5.59
N ASN A 43 -3.27 4.25 -6.55
CA ASN A 43 -3.52 3.97 -7.96
C ASN A 43 -2.78 2.71 -8.42
N TYR A 44 -1.52 2.55 -7.99
CA TYR A 44 -0.73 1.37 -8.27
C TYR A 44 -1.38 0.09 -7.73
N SER A 45 -1.88 0.11 -6.47
CA SER A 45 -2.54 -1.05 -5.86
C SER A 45 -3.86 -1.40 -6.55
N ILE A 46 -4.64 -0.41 -7.01
CA ILE A 46 -5.86 -0.62 -7.81
C ILE A 46 -5.52 -1.31 -9.13
N VAL A 47 -4.51 -0.83 -9.85
CA VAL A 47 -4.08 -1.43 -11.13
C VAL A 47 -3.60 -2.87 -10.92
N LYS A 48 -2.77 -3.11 -9.90
CA LYS A 48 -2.27 -4.45 -9.58
C LYS A 48 -3.38 -5.42 -9.16
N ARG A 49 -4.38 -4.94 -8.40
CA ARG A 49 -5.57 -5.73 -8.10
C ARG A 49 -6.33 -6.12 -9.37
N HIS A 50 -6.55 -5.17 -10.28
CA HIS A 50 -7.25 -5.46 -11.53
C HIS A 50 -6.48 -6.47 -12.37
N GLN A 51 -5.16 -6.30 -12.47
CA GLN A 51 -4.27 -7.22 -13.18
C GLN A 51 -4.30 -8.63 -12.56
N GLY A 52 -4.25 -8.73 -11.23
CA GLY A 52 -4.39 -10.00 -10.51
C GLY A 52 -5.73 -10.68 -10.76
N ARG A 53 -6.82 -9.91 -10.90
CA ARG A 53 -8.14 -10.46 -11.23
C ARG A 53 -8.19 -11.04 -12.64
N GLU A 54 -7.53 -10.41 -13.60
CA GLU A 54 -7.43 -10.93 -14.97
C GLU A 54 -6.59 -12.21 -15.02
N PHE A 55 -5.45 -12.26 -14.30
CA PHE A 55 -4.68 -13.50 -14.13
C PHE A 55 -5.49 -14.62 -13.46
N PHE A 56 -6.29 -14.27 -12.45
CA PHE A 56 -7.15 -15.22 -11.76
C PHE A 56 -8.23 -15.82 -12.68
N LYS A 57 -8.80 -15.02 -13.59
CA LYS A 57 -9.72 -15.51 -14.63
C LYS A 57 -9.02 -16.37 -15.68
N ALA A 58 -7.78 -16.03 -16.03
CA ALA A 58 -6.96 -16.79 -16.96
C ALA A 58 -6.48 -18.14 -16.40
N GLY A 59 -6.71 -18.41 -15.11
CA GLY A 59 -6.25 -19.62 -14.43
C GLY A 59 -4.78 -19.57 -13.98
N ASP A 60 -4.08 -18.44 -14.20
CA ASP A 60 -2.75 -18.22 -13.66
C ASP A 60 -2.84 -17.69 -12.23
N PHE A 61 -3.02 -18.61 -11.29
CA PHE A 61 -3.12 -18.29 -9.88
C PHE A 61 -1.77 -17.86 -9.27
N ARG A 62 -0.62 -18.25 -9.88
CA ARG A 62 0.73 -17.83 -9.43
C ARG A 62 0.96 -16.35 -9.74
N GLY A 63 0.69 -15.95 -10.98
CA GLY A 63 0.77 -14.55 -11.42
C GLY A 63 -0.21 -13.65 -10.65
N ALA A 64 -1.42 -14.16 -10.37
CA ALA A 64 -2.40 -13.45 -9.55
C ALA A 64 -1.92 -13.19 -8.11
N GLY A 65 -1.34 -14.20 -7.45
CA GLY A 65 -0.78 -14.08 -6.09
C GLY A 65 0.31 -13.01 -6.00
N LEU A 66 1.25 -13.00 -6.95
CA LEU A 66 2.32 -11.99 -7.01
C LEU A 66 1.76 -10.57 -7.19
N CYS A 67 0.74 -10.41 -8.04
CA CYS A 67 0.11 -9.10 -8.25
C CYS A 67 -0.60 -8.59 -6.98
N TYR A 68 -1.29 -9.46 -6.24
CA TYR A 68 -1.93 -9.08 -4.99
C TYR A 68 -0.92 -8.77 -3.88
N GLU A 69 0.22 -9.45 -3.83
CA GLU A 69 1.30 -9.14 -2.88
C GLU A 69 1.95 -7.77 -3.15
N LEU A 70 2.11 -7.41 -4.42
CA LEU A 70 2.58 -6.06 -4.78
C LEU A 70 1.56 -4.98 -4.41
N ALA A 71 0.27 -5.29 -4.45
CA ALA A 71 -0.78 -4.37 -4.03
C ALA A 71 -0.81 -4.20 -2.49
N THR A 72 -0.61 -5.26 -1.71
CA THR A 72 -0.52 -5.16 -0.24
C THR A 72 0.71 -4.37 0.20
N LYS A 73 1.85 -4.54 -0.48
CA LYS A 73 3.09 -3.79 -0.19
C LYS A 73 2.99 -2.29 -0.48
N ALA A 74 2.14 -1.90 -1.44
CA ALA A 74 1.90 -0.50 -1.76
C ALA A 74 0.87 0.13 -0.80
N THR A 75 -0.09 -0.66 -0.33
CA THR A 75 -1.16 -0.19 0.56
C THR A 75 -1.46 -1.23 1.63
N ASP A 76 -0.81 -1.11 2.79
CA ASP A 76 -0.99 -2.04 3.93
C ASP A 76 -2.36 -1.91 4.62
N HIS A 77 -3.14 -0.87 4.29
CA HIS A 77 -4.40 -0.55 4.99
C HIS A 77 -5.66 -1.17 4.40
N VAL A 78 -5.57 -1.98 3.34
CA VAL A 78 -6.77 -2.48 2.64
C VAL A 78 -6.94 -4.00 2.84
N PRO A 79 -7.89 -4.45 3.68
CA PRO A 79 -8.09 -5.87 3.99
C PRO A 79 -8.53 -6.71 2.78
N ILE A 80 -9.15 -6.08 1.78
CA ILE A 80 -9.65 -6.75 0.56
C ILE A 80 -8.50 -7.42 -0.22
N TYR A 81 -7.29 -6.87 -0.19
CA TYR A 81 -6.15 -7.45 -0.90
C TYR A 81 -5.69 -8.77 -0.27
N PHE A 82 -5.67 -8.84 1.06
CA PHE A 82 -5.33 -10.08 1.78
C PHE A 82 -6.35 -11.20 1.50
N SER A 83 -7.65 -10.86 1.43
CA SER A 83 -8.68 -11.85 1.06
C SER A 83 -8.48 -12.41 -0.35
N ASN A 84 -8.16 -11.56 -1.33
CA ASN A 84 -7.93 -12.00 -2.71
C ASN A 84 -6.63 -12.81 -2.86
N LEU A 85 -5.58 -12.43 -2.12
CA LEU A 85 -4.33 -13.18 -2.03
C LEU A 85 -4.56 -14.58 -1.44
N ALA A 86 -5.31 -14.69 -0.34
CA ALA A 86 -5.65 -15.96 0.29
C ALA A 86 -6.45 -16.87 -0.67
N ALA A 87 -7.40 -16.31 -1.42
CA ALA A 87 -8.14 -17.06 -2.43
C ALA A 87 -7.24 -17.59 -3.56
N ALA A 88 -6.26 -16.79 -4.02
CA ALA A 88 -5.26 -17.21 -5.01
C ALA A 88 -4.36 -18.33 -4.50
N TYR A 89 -3.85 -18.21 -3.27
CA TYR A 89 -3.03 -19.26 -2.66
C TYR A 89 -3.81 -20.55 -2.38
N HIS A 90 -5.08 -20.44 -1.97
CA HIS A 90 -5.94 -21.61 -1.78
C HIS A 90 -6.13 -22.37 -3.10
N LYS A 91 -6.42 -21.66 -4.21
CA LYS A 91 -6.53 -22.27 -5.54
C LYS A 91 -5.22 -22.89 -6.03
N LEU A 92 -4.07 -22.28 -5.73
CA LEU A 92 -2.75 -22.85 -6.05
C LEU A 92 -2.46 -24.14 -5.29
N GLY A 93 -2.70 -24.15 -3.97
CA GLY A 93 -2.50 -25.32 -3.13
C GLY A 93 -3.38 -26.49 -3.55
N SER A 94 -4.65 -26.22 -3.89
CA SER A 94 -5.55 -27.24 -4.44
C SER A 94 -5.10 -27.77 -5.81
N ALA A 95 -4.55 -26.92 -6.68
CA ALA A 95 -4.07 -27.33 -8.01
C ALA A 95 -2.78 -28.16 -7.96
N HIS A 96 -1.86 -27.86 -7.03
CA HIS A 96 -0.63 -28.63 -6.86
C HIS A 96 -0.90 -30.05 -6.35
N CYS A 97 -1.89 -30.22 -5.47
CA CYS A 97 -2.27 -31.54 -4.96
C CYS A 97 -2.89 -32.46 -6.02
N LEU A 98 -3.54 -31.93 -7.06
CA LEU A 98 -4.17 -32.77 -8.09
C LEU A 98 -3.18 -33.40 -9.08
N HIS A 99 -1.99 -32.81 -9.27
CA HIS A 99 -0.99 -33.34 -10.21
C HIS A 99 -0.06 -34.39 -9.57
N GLN A 100 0.05 -34.41 -8.24
CA GLN A 100 0.88 -35.37 -7.50
C GLN A 100 0.14 -36.70 -7.21
N CYS A 101 -1.15 -36.78 -7.57
CA CYS A 101 -1.96 -37.98 -7.44
C CYS A 101 -2.21 -38.61 -8.83
N ALA A 102 -1.17 -39.11 -9.48
CA ALA A 102 -1.26 -39.98 -10.65
C ALA A 102 -0.19 -41.06 -10.58
#